data_AF-A0AAN1VR58-F1
#
_entry.id   AF-A0AAN1VR58-F1
#
_cell.length_a   1.000
_cell.length_b   1.000
_cell.length_c   1.000
_cell.angle_alpha   90.00
_cell.angle_beta   90.00
_cell.angle_gamma   90.00
#
_symmetry.space_group_name_H-M   'P 1'
#
loop_
_entity.id
_entity.type
_entity.pdbx_description
1 polymer ?
#
loop_
_entity_poly.entity_id
_entity_poly.type
_entity_poly.pdbx_seq_one_letter_code
_entity_poly.pdbx_strand_id
1 'polypeptide(L)' 'MEKDPMAKNGLDSYQSSRNQNVGNNPELQTNAGAPVFNNDNTMTAGERGPSML' A
#
# COMPACT_ATOMS: atom_id res chain seq x y z
N MET A 1 23.70 5.12 -21.27
CA MET A 1 23.08 4.06 -20.44
C MET A 1 21.69 4.56 -20.07
N GLU A 2 20.66 3.85 -20.52
CA GLU A 2 19.27 4.12 -20.12
C GLU A 2 19.18 3.98 -18.60
N LYS A 3 18.80 5.06 -17.90
CA LYS A 3 18.76 5.13 -16.43
C LYS A 3 17.45 4.57 -15.85
N ASP A 4 16.43 4.48 -16.70
CA ASP A 4 15.13 3.92 -16.36
C ASP A 4 15.13 2.39 -16.62
N PRO A 5 15.06 1.57 -15.57
CA PRO A 5 15.03 0.11 -15.71
C PRO A 5 13.79 -0.38 -16.48
N MET A 6 12.70 0.37 -16.52
CA MET A 6 11.52 -0.03 -17.30
C MET A 6 11.72 0.17 -18.79
N ALA A 7 12.24 1.34 -19.18
CA ALA A 7 12.58 1.64 -20.57
C ALA A 7 13.61 0.66 -21.12
N LYS A 8 14.63 0.32 -20.32
CA LYS A 8 15.63 -0.71 -20.65
C LYS A 8 15.00 -2.08 -20.94
N ASN A 9 13.93 -2.42 -20.23
CA ASN A 9 13.27 -3.73 -20.32
C ASN A 9 12.06 -3.74 -21.26
N GLY A 10 11.78 -2.64 -21.97
CA GLY A 10 10.61 -2.55 -22.86
C GLY A 10 9.27 -2.70 -22.15
N LEU A 11 9.21 -2.39 -20.85
CA LEU A 11 7.98 -2.49 -20.06
C LEU A 11 7.17 -1.20 -20.23
N ASP A 12 5.98 -1.32 -20.80
CA ASP A 12 5.07 -0.18 -20.97
C ASP A 12 4.47 0.26 -19.62
N SER A 13 4.02 1.51 -19.62
CA SER A 13 3.34 2.20 -18.53
C SER A 13 2.03 1.55 -18.08
N TYR A 14 1.36 0.70 -18.86
CA TYR A 14 0.08 0.07 -18.49
C TYR A 14 0.18 -1.46 -18.43
N GLN A 15 0.77 -1.98 -17.37
CA GLN A 15 0.78 -3.42 -17.09
C GLN A 15 -0.29 -3.72 -16.05
N SER A 16 -1.15 -4.71 -16.31
CA SER A 16 -2.20 -5.15 -15.35
C SER A 16 -1.62 -5.56 -13.99
N SER A 17 -0.37 -6.03 -13.97
CA SER A 17 0.37 -6.39 -12.76
C SER A 17 0.89 -5.18 -11.95
N ARG A 18 0.95 -3.97 -12.52
CA ARG A 18 1.46 -2.78 -11.83
C ARG A 18 0.43 -2.08 -10.94
N ASN A 19 -0.85 -2.49 -10.99
CA ASN A 19 -1.96 -1.86 -10.28
C ASN A 19 -1.78 -0.34 -10.10
N GLN A 20 -1.75 0.39 -11.22
CA GLN A 20 -1.51 1.84 -11.22
C GLN A 20 -2.76 2.67 -10.94
N ASN A 21 -3.90 2.01 -10.71
CA ASN A 21 -5.12 2.69 -10.30
C ASN A 21 -4.96 3.17 -8.86
N VAL A 22 -4.40 4.35 -8.73
CA VAL A 22 -4.35 5.09 -7.48
C VAL A 22 -5.69 5.83 -7.34
N GLY A 23 -6.44 5.53 -6.29
CA GLY A 23 -7.69 6.23 -5.99
C GLY A 23 -7.46 7.72 -5.70
N ASN A 24 -8.54 8.51 -5.69
CA ASN A 24 -8.47 9.96 -5.42
C ASN A 24 -7.77 10.30 -4.09
N ASN A 25 -7.86 9.42 -3.10
CA ASN A 25 -6.99 9.46 -1.93
C ASN A 25 -6.07 8.22 -1.93
N PRO A 26 -4.74 8.39 -2.12
CA PRO A 26 -3.79 7.28 -2.06
C PRO A 26 -3.51 6.78 -0.64
N GLU A 27 -3.94 7.52 0.40
CA GLU A 27 -3.72 7.12 1.79
C GLU A 27 -4.53 5.87 2.16
N LEU A 28 -4.00 5.07 3.09
CA LEU A 28 -4.71 3.91 3.61
C LEU A 28 -5.91 4.35 4.45
N GLN A 29 -7.08 3.81 4.11
CA GLN A 29 -8.34 4.13 4.76
C GLN A 29 -9.17 2.87 4.99
N THR A 30 -10.05 2.94 5.99
CA THR A 30 -11.13 1.97 6.18
C THR A 30 -12.18 2.10 5.06
N ASN A 31 -13.06 1.12 4.92
CA ASN A 31 -14.18 1.19 3.97
C ASN A 31 -15.12 2.40 4.23
N ALA A 32 -15.14 2.93 5.45
CA ALA A 32 -15.89 4.14 5.81
C ALA A 32 -15.10 5.45 5.55
N GLY A 33 -13.89 5.37 4.98
CA GLY A 33 -13.04 6.53 4.66
C GLY A 33 -12.22 7.07 5.84
N ALA A 34 -12.29 6.47 7.03
CA ALA A 34 -11.44 6.86 8.15
C ALA A 34 -9.97 6.44 7.90
N PRO A 35 -8.97 7.28 8.19
CA PRO A 35 -7.56 6.96 7.98
C PRO A 35 -7.09 5.78 8.83
N VAL A 36 -6.20 4.95 8.28
CA VAL A 36 -5.53 3.85 8.99
C VAL A 36 -4.16 4.31 9.47
N PHE A 37 -3.97 4.37 10.80
CA PHE A 37 -2.73 4.88 11.40
C PHE A 37 -1.63 3.82 11.59
N ASN A 38 -2.00 2.54 11.65
CA ASN A 38 -1.08 1.41 11.73
C ASN A 38 -1.71 0.22 10.99
N ASN A 39 -1.04 -0.28 9.94
CA ASN A 39 -1.52 -1.39 9.12
C ASN A 39 -0.72 -2.69 9.34
N ASP A 40 0.34 -2.64 10.14
CA ASP A 40 1.27 -3.75 10.32
C ASP A 40 1.07 -4.47 11.66
N ASN A 41 0.47 -3.78 12.65
CA ASN A 41 0.29 -4.30 14.00
C ASN A 41 -1.18 -4.23 14.44
N THR A 42 -1.62 -5.26 15.18
CA THR A 42 -2.92 -5.23 15.87
C THR A 42 -2.83 -4.43 17.17
N MET A 43 -3.97 -3.95 17.68
CA MET A 43 -4.03 -3.36 19.02
C MET A 43 -3.93 -4.47 20.07
N THR A 44 -2.97 -4.35 21.00
CA THR A 44 -2.70 -5.35 22.05
C THR A 44 -2.67 -4.73 23.44
N ALA A 45 -2.93 -5.54 24.47
CA ALA A 45 -2.78 -5.13 25.87
C ALA A 45 -1.29 -5.13 26.30
N GLY A 46 -0.53 -4.16 25.80
CA GLY A 46 0.93 -4.10 25.90
C GLY A 46 1.63 -4.75 24.70
N GLU A 47 2.92 -4.50 24.52
CA GLU A 47 3.68 -4.86 23.30
C GLU A 47 3.62 -6.36 22.93
N ARG A 48 3.49 -7.23 23.94
CA ARG A 48 3.33 -8.69 23.76
C ARG A 48 2.07 -9.26 24.41
N GLY A 49 1.11 -8.40 24.73
CA GLY A 49 -0.17 -8.81 25.29
C GLY A 49 -1.10 -9.45 24.26
N PRO A 50 -2.25 -9.98 24.69
CA PRO A 50 -3.28 -10.46 23.77
C PRO A 50 -3.83 -9.30 22.92
N SER A 51 -4.31 -9.63 21.72
CA SER A 51 -5.05 -8.68 20.87
C SER A 51 -6.37 -8.27 21.53
N MET A 52 -6.74 -7.02 21.34
CA MET A 52 -8.00 -6.44 21.80
C MET A 52 -9.13 -6.76 20.81
N LEU A 53 -10.37 -6.84 21.32
CA LEU A 53 -11.60 -6.92 20.52
C LEU A 53 -12.18 -5.53 20.26
#